data_AF-A0A969IFQ2-F1
#
_entry.id   AF-A0A969IFQ2-F1
#
_cell.length_a   1.000
_cell.length_b   1.000
_cell.length_c   1.000
_cell.angle_alpha   90.00
_cell.angle_beta   90.00
_cell.angle_gamma   90.00
#
_symmetry.space_group_name_H-M   'P 1'
#
loop_
_entity.id
_entity.type
_entity.pdbx_description
1 polymer ?
#
loop_
_entity_poly.entity_id
_entity_poly.type
_entity_poly.pdbx_seq_one_letter_code
_entity_poly.pdbx_strand_id
1 'polypeptide(L)'
;MDGRDFKICGLQKIQKRPDEFTAFITEANDKTKIGEIKFEVALNKGIYEGKYYTNAYTSRYVKVSLGKDNSMLSVWGGITWGRLKDKDTPLYNPVLPVFTKIDDKTSLFSIPSFLIEAKDFNKVLIDNEKILRNTENLIIDIRGNTGGNAIYFPLIAAYYEKPLMNEVGYAVSSEDNLTYFKNYSTGKGNDPYKLLVENMKTGAGKIIDGPVFANMELKSEKTALKRVVIVTDKSNMSAAESFVLHSKAVSSKVTIMGENTGGVIDYNNINMVSLNCEKHGIFFGYPTFTFNKTILTNGYNKTGILPDIKIDNKVQDKIKFVTEYLQKS
;
A
#
# COMPACT_ATOMS: atom_id res chain seq x y z
N MET A 1 10.14 0.24 15.38
CA MET A 1 10.04 1.58 14.78
C MET A 1 10.70 2.54 15.76
N ASP A 2 11.65 3.35 15.28
CA ASP A 2 12.45 4.25 16.11
C ASP A 2 11.55 5.44 16.49
N GLY A 3 10.93 5.36 17.68
CA GLY A 3 9.83 6.20 18.17
C GLY A 3 10.25 7.60 18.61
N ARG A 4 10.96 8.33 17.73
CA ARG A 4 11.22 9.76 17.88
C ARG A 4 10.47 10.53 16.80
N ASP A 5 9.50 11.33 17.23
CA ASP A 5 8.63 12.12 16.38
C ASP A 5 9.22 13.54 16.24
N PHE A 6 10.05 13.76 15.21
CA PHE A 6 10.29 15.12 14.76
C PHE A 6 9.06 15.62 14.00
N LYS A 7 8.67 16.87 14.25
CA LYS A 7 7.41 17.42 13.75
C LYS A 7 7.54 17.88 12.30
N ILE A 8 8.70 18.43 11.92
CA ILE A 8 8.89 19.08 10.62
C ILE A 8 10.27 18.78 10.04
N CYS A 9 10.27 18.29 8.79
CA CYS A 9 11.44 18.25 7.92
C CYS A 9 11.32 19.31 6.82
N GLY A 10 12.34 20.14 6.69
CA GLY A 10 12.54 21.00 5.54
C GLY A 10 13.18 20.21 4.39
N LEU A 11 12.80 20.52 3.15
CA LEU A 11 13.42 19.98 1.95
C LEU A 11 14.12 21.11 1.19
N GLN A 12 15.44 21.01 1.02
CA GLN A 12 16.23 21.99 0.31
C GLN A 12 16.82 21.37 -0.96
N LYS A 13 16.68 22.12 -2.06
CA LYS A 13 17.34 21.85 -3.33
C LYS A 13 18.79 22.35 -3.26
N ILE A 14 19.75 21.54 -3.68
CA ILE A 14 21.16 21.95 -3.70
C ILE A 14 21.36 22.87 -4.92
N GLN A 15 21.62 24.17 -4.69
CA GLN A 15 21.65 25.19 -5.76
C GLN A 15 22.58 24.84 -6.94
N LYS A 16 23.70 24.16 -6.68
CA LYS A 16 24.67 23.76 -7.71
C LYS A 16 24.31 22.46 -8.43
N ARG A 17 23.31 21.72 -7.95
CA ARG A 17 22.93 20.39 -8.43
C ARG A 17 21.41 20.25 -8.38
N PRO A 18 20.71 20.68 -9.44
CA PRO A 18 19.26 20.85 -9.39
C PRO A 18 18.49 19.52 -9.25
N ASP A 19 19.15 18.40 -9.40
CA ASP A 19 18.57 17.08 -9.24
C ASP A 19 18.87 16.46 -7.86
N GLU A 20 19.51 17.22 -6.96
CA GLU A 20 19.85 16.78 -5.61
C GLU A 20 19.04 17.53 -4.54
N PHE A 21 18.54 16.76 -3.58
CA PHE A 21 17.76 17.25 -2.47
C PHE A 21 18.27 16.73 -1.14
N THR A 22 18.29 17.60 -0.15
CA THR A 22 18.60 17.27 1.25
C THR A 22 17.37 17.58 2.10
N ALA A 23 16.92 16.60 2.87
CA ALA A 23 15.94 16.81 3.93
C ALA A 23 16.65 16.96 5.28
N PHE A 24 16.24 17.95 6.07
CA PHE A 24 16.77 18.18 7.40
C PHE A 24 15.66 18.60 8.37
N ILE A 25 15.87 18.32 9.65
CA ILE A 25 14.91 18.68 10.70
C ILE A 25 14.92 20.19 10.91
N THR A 26 13.75 20.81 10.82
CA THR A 26 13.56 22.24 11.12
C THR A 26 12.93 22.46 12.50
N GLU A 27 12.16 21.47 12.99
CA GLU A 27 11.48 21.55 14.29
C GLU A 27 11.29 20.13 14.86
N ALA A 28 11.49 19.98 16.17
CA ALA A 28 11.30 18.73 16.90
C ALA A 28 10.63 18.99 18.25
N ASN A 29 9.77 18.07 18.68
CA ASN A 29 9.07 18.13 19.97
C ASN A 29 9.76 17.26 21.04
N ASP A 30 10.89 16.64 20.69
CA ASP A 30 11.68 15.76 21.53
C ASP A 30 13.15 16.20 21.55
N LYS A 31 14.06 15.30 21.94
CA LYS A 31 15.51 15.58 22.01
C LYS A 31 16.20 15.55 20.64
N THR A 32 15.46 15.47 19.53
CA THR A 32 16.06 15.40 18.20
C THR A 32 16.69 16.75 17.81
N LYS A 33 17.88 16.69 17.21
CA LYS A 33 18.67 17.87 16.89
C LYS A 33 18.13 18.60 15.66
N ILE A 34 17.81 19.88 15.79
CA ILE A 34 17.47 20.75 14.66
C ILE A 34 18.69 20.87 13.73
N GLY A 35 18.45 20.83 12.42
CA GLY A 35 19.47 20.82 11.37
C GLY A 35 20.02 19.43 11.04
N GLU A 36 19.58 18.37 11.73
CA GLU A 36 19.98 17.00 11.41
C GLU A 36 19.43 16.57 10.04
N ILE A 37 20.30 16.05 9.19
CA ILE A 37 19.94 15.53 7.86
C ILE A 37 19.21 14.20 8.00
N LYS A 38 18.07 14.04 7.33
CA LYS A 38 17.28 12.81 7.29
C LYS A 38 17.39 12.06 5.98
N PHE A 39 17.53 12.75 4.85
CA PHE A 39 17.97 12.10 3.64
C PHE A 39 18.71 13.03 2.71
N GLU A 40 19.50 12.42 1.84
CA GLU A 40 20.15 13.04 0.69
C GLU A 40 19.88 12.15 -0.52
N VAL A 41 19.20 12.70 -1.52
CA VAL A 41 18.80 11.95 -2.72
C VAL A 41 19.09 12.73 -3.98
N ALA A 42 19.40 12.00 -5.04
CA ALA A 42 19.61 12.52 -6.38
C ALA A 42 18.67 11.84 -7.38
N LEU A 43 18.25 12.55 -8.43
CA LEU A 43 17.50 11.94 -9.52
C LEU A 43 18.42 11.03 -10.32
N ASN A 44 18.11 9.73 -10.36
CA ASN A 44 18.78 8.75 -11.19
C ASN A 44 17.75 7.95 -11.99
N LYS A 45 17.83 8.01 -13.33
CA LYS A 45 16.91 7.31 -14.25
C LYS A 45 15.42 7.50 -13.90
N GLY A 46 15.03 8.71 -13.51
CA GLY A 46 13.65 9.07 -13.19
C GLY A 46 13.19 8.73 -11.77
N ILE A 47 14.08 8.21 -10.91
CA ILE A 47 13.79 7.89 -9.51
C ILE A 47 14.74 8.69 -8.61
N TYR A 48 14.22 9.29 -7.55
CA TYR A 48 15.08 9.88 -6.52
C TYR A 48 15.61 8.78 -5.62
N GLU A 49 16.93 8.68 -5.51
CA GLU A 49 17.57 7.66 -4.68
C GLU A 49 18.83 8.18 -4.00
N GLY A 50 19.20 7.55 -2.90
CA GLY A 50 20.33 7.99 -2.09
C GLY A 50 20.30 7.40 -0.69
N LYS A 51 20.59 8.23 0.31
CA LYS A 51 20.75 7.80 1.71
C LYS A 51 19.68 8.40 2.60
N TYR A 52 19.12 7.58 3.47
CA TYR A 52 18.33 8.01 4.63
C TYR A 52 19.14 7.76 5.90
N TYR A 53 19.14 8.73 6.80
CA TYR A 53 19.83 8.65 8.09
C TYR A 53 18.82 8.37 9.21
N THR A 54 19.00 7.25 9.90
CA THR A 54 18.17 6.86 11.04
C THR A 54 18.47 7.74 12.25
N ASN A 55 17.64 7.67 13.29
CA ASN A 55 17.90 8.43 14.51
C ASN A 55 19.08 7.88 15.31
N ALA A 56 19.57 6.68 14.97
CA ALA A 56 20.82 6.10 15.46
C ALA A 56 22.03 6.52 14.61
N TYR A 57 21.88 7.50 13.70
CA TYR A 57 22.92 8.01 12.80
C TYR A 57 23.47 6.96 11.82
N THR A 58 22.76 5.85 11.62
CA THR A 58 23.09 4.87 10.59
C THR A 58 22.46 5.27 9.26
N SER A 59 23.19 5.11 8.16
CA SER A 59 22.63 5.35 6.83
C SER A 59 22.07 4.07 6.23
N ARG A 60 20.94 4.17 5.53
CA ARG A 60 20.42 3.12 4.65
C ARG A 60 20.15 3.67 3.26
N TYR A 61 20.33 2.82 2.25
CA TYR A 61 19.93 3.17 0.89
C TYR A 61 18.41 3.30 0.81
N VAL A 62 17.93 4.35 0.15
CA VAL A 62 16.49 4.57 -0.06
C VAL A 62 16.20 5.06 -1.47
N LYS A 63 14.98 4.76 -1.91
CA LYS A 63 14.32 5.45 -3.01
C LYS A 63 13.19 6.31 -2.45
N VAL A 64 12.93 7.43 -3.10
CA VAL A 64 11.94 8.41 -2.69
C VAL A 64 10.97 8.65 -3.82
N SER A 65 9.68 8.61 -3.50
CA SER A 65 8.60 8.81 -4.47
C SER A 65 7.54 9.76 -3.91
N LEU A 66 6.95 10.53 -4.81
CA LEU A 66 5.82 11.40 -4.51
C LEU A 66 4.52 10.73 -4.91
N GLY A 67 3.52 10.83 -4.02
CA GLY A 67 2.15 10.37 -4.22
C GLY A 67 1.14 11.44 -3.82
N LYS A 68 -0.14 11.17 -4.10
CA LYS A 68 -1.28 12.02 -3.76
C LYS A 68 -1.04 13.49 -4.17
N ASP A 69 -0.79 13.72 -5.44
CA ASP A 69 -0.53 15.05 -6.03
C ASP A 69 0.59 15.83 -5.32
N ASN A 70 1.69 15.13 -5.00
CA ASN A 70 2.86 15.65 -4.28
C ASN A 70 2.57 16.11 -2.84
N SER A 71 1.43 15.71 -2.26
CA SER A 71 1.13 15.94 -0.85
C SER A 71 1.70 14.86 0.07
N MET A 72 2.21 13.76 -0.50
CA MET A 72 2.83 12.68 0.26
C MET A 72 4.16 12.26 -0.33
N LEU A 73 5.15 12.09 0.52
CA LEU A 73 6.48 11.63 0.19
C LEU A 73 6.73 10.28 0.86
N SER A 74 6.90 9.23 0.05
CA SER A 74 7.28 7.91 0.53
C SER A 74 8.80 7.76 0.41
N VAL A 75 9.43 7.34 1.50
CA VAL A 75 10.83 6.93 1.57
C VAL A 75 10.82 5.42 1.79
N TRP A 76 11.35 4.67 0.81
CA TRP A 76 11.38 3.21 0.87
C TRP A 76 11.96 2.71 2.20
N GLY A 77 11.37 1.63 2.73
CA GLY A 77 11.64 1.16 4.08
C GLY A 77 10.67 1.71 5.14
N GLY A 78 9.42 1.97 4.75
CA GLY A 78 8.28 2.18 5.65
C GLY A 78 8.17 3.58 6.26
N ILE A 79 8.73 4.60 5.61
CA ILE A 79 8.65 5.99 6.08
C ILE A 79 7.81 6.79 5.10
N THR A 80 6.82 7.51 5.62
CA THR A 80 5.94 8.35 4.83
C THR A 80 5.80 9.71 5.50
N TRP A 81 6.01 10.79 4.74
CA TRP A 81 5.84 12.16 5.22
C TRP A 81 4.70 12.84 4.47
N GLY A 82 3.86 13.56 5.23
CA GLY A 82 2.81 14.41 4.70
C GLY A 82 3.33 15.81 4.47
N ARG A 83 2.92 16.44 3.37
CA ARG A 83 3.23 17.83 3.10
C ARG A 83 2.47 18.72 4.07
N LEU A 84 3.13 19.73 4.61
CA LEU A 84 2.49 20.76 5.39
C LEU A 84 2.05 21.92 4.47
N LYS A 85 0.87 22.47 4.74
CA LYS A 85 0.37 23.70 4.08
C LYS A 85 1.11 24.93 4.61
N ASP A 86 1.32 24.94 5.91
CA ASP A 86 2.11 25.90 6.68
C ASP A 86 2.76 25.16 7.85
N LYS A 87 3.56 25.84 8.68
CA LYS A 87 4.34 25.17 9.74
C LYS A 87 3.50 24.34 10.73
N ASP A 88 2.20 24.63 10.89
CA ASP A 88 1.35 23.99 11.90
C ASP A 88 0.24 23.12 11.28
N THR A 89 -0.07 23.32 10.00
CA THR A 89 -1.22 22.67 9.36
C THR A 89 -0.78 21.62 8.34
N PRO A 90 -1.03 20.32 8.58
CA PRO A 90 -0.82 19.30 7.56
C PRO A 90 -1.80 19.52 6.42
N LEU A 91 -1.32 19.44 5.17
CA LEU A 91 -2.20 19.30 4.02
C LEU A 91 -2.89 17.94 4.04
N TYR A 92 -2.20 16.93 4.59
CA TYR A 92 -2.67 15.56 4.67
C TYR A 92 -2.01 14.80 5.84
N ASN A 93 -2.77 13.94 6.52
CA ASN A 93 -2.21 13.00 7.48
C ASN A 93 -1.74 11.73 6.73
N PRO A 94 -0.42 11.42 6.72
CA PRO A 94 0.12 10.30 5.95
C PRO A 94 -0.08 8.93 6.61
N VAL A 95 -0.76 8.87 7.76
CA VAL A 95 -0.92 7.64 8.54
C VAL A 95 -2.39 7.31 8.78
N LEU A 96 -3.17 8.26 9.32
CA LEU A 96 -4.52 7.96 9.79
C LEU A 96 -5.57 8.12 8.69
N PRO A 97 -6.50 7.16 8.55
CA PRO A 97 -7.58 7.27 7.59
C PRO A 97 -8.64 8.26 8.10
N VAL A 98 -9.31 8.93 7.17
CA VAL A 98 -10.30 9.98 7.47
C VAL A 98 -11.55 9.78 6.63
N PHE A 99 -12.71 9.80 7.29
CA PHE A 99 -14.01 9.69 6.65
C PHE A 99 -14.74 11.04 6.72
N THR A 100 -15.23 11.52 5.58
CA THR A 100 -15.86 12.84 5.45
C THR A 100 -17.08 12.76 4.55
N LYS A 101 -18.19 13.40 4.93
CA LYS A 101 -19.33 13.63 4.03
C LYS A 101 -19.01 14.80 3.10
N ILE A 102 -19.07 14.59 1.78
CA ILE A 102 -18.81 15.62 0.76
C ILE A 102 -20.09 16.39 0.45
N ASP A 103 -21.18 15.65 0.19
CA ASP A 103 -22.53 16.18 -0.03
C ASP A 103 -23.57 15.16 0.46
N ASP A 104 -24.86 15.42 0.22
CA ASP A 104 -25.95 14.56 0.70
C ASP A 104 -25.94 13.14 0.16
N LYS A 105 -25.27 12.89 -0.97
CA LYS A 105 -25.19 11.58 -1.61
C LYS A 105 -23.80 10.98 -1.57
N THR A 106 -22.77 11.78 -1.32
CA THR A 106 -21.37 11.39 -1.55
C THR A 106 -20.55 11.51 -0.28
N SER A 107 -19.85 10.43 0.07
CA SER A 107 -18.87 10.40 1.15
C SER A 107 -17.49 10.07 0.60
N LEU A 108 -16.46 10.56 1.27
CA LEU A 108 -15.05 10.29 0.99
C LEU A 108 -14.45 9.51 2.17
N PHE A 109 -13.78 8.41 1.88
CA PHE A 109 -12.90 7.71 2.81
C PHE A 109 -11.47 7.74 2.29
N SER A 110 -10.62 8.57 2.89
CA SER A 110 -9.20 8.66 2.54
C SER A 110 -8.39 7.68 3.38
N ILE A 111 -7.65 6.78 2.75
CA ILE A 111 -6.88 5.72 3.42
C ILE A 111 -5.40 5.84 2.99
N PRO A 112 -4.56 6.59 3.73
CA PRO A 112 -3.16 6.82 3.38
C PRO A 112 -2.27 5.58 3.40
N SER A 113 -2.59 4.63 4.29
CA SER A 113 -1.73 3.47 4.53
C SER A 113 -2.55 2.33 5.10
N PHE A 114 -2.17 1.10 4.75
CA PHE A 114 -2.65 -0.10 5.42
C PHE A 114 -1.67 -0.61 6.49
N LEU A 115 -0.59 0.11 6.80
CA LEU A 115 0.33 -0.21 7.89
C LEU A 115 -0.19 0.20 9.28
N ILE A 116 -1.35 0.85 9.35
CA ILE A 116 -2.02 1.14 10.61
C ILE A 116 -2.54 -0.13 11.28
N GLU A 117 -2.81 -0.01 12.58
CA GLU A 117 -3.45 -1.09 13.34
C GLU A 117 -4.90 -1.28 12.88
N ALA A 118 -5.33 -2.55 12.80
CA ALA A 118 -6.70 -2.88 12.39
C ALA A 118 -7.77 -2.22 13.26
N LYS A 119 -7.49 -2.02 14.56
CA LYS A 119 -8.40 -1.34 15.50
C LYS A 119 -8.64 0.12 15.11
N ASP A 120 -7.63 0.81 14.60
CA ASP A 120 -7.71 2.23 14.26
C ASP A 120 -8.45 2.40 12.93
N PHE A 121 -8.22 1.50 11.98
CA PHE A 121 -9.02 1.41 10.75
C PHE A 121 -10.51 1.14 11.06
N ASN A 122 -10.79 0.12 11.87
CA ASN A 122 -12.16 -0.27 12.23
C ASN A 122 -12.87 0.82 13.02
N LYS A 123 -12.16 1.55 13.89
CA LYS A 123 -12.72 2.66 14.64
C LYS A 123 -13.30 3.73 13.70
N VAL A 124 -12.60 4.09 12.62
CA VAL A 124 -13.11 5.09 11.67
C VAL A 124 -14.39 4.61 10.98
N LEU A 125 -14.48 3.32 10.64
CA LEU A 125 -15.70 2.74 10.08
C LEU A 125 -16.86 2.77 11.07
N ILE A 126 -16.62 2.38 12.33
CA ILE A 126 -17.63 2.36 13.38
C ILE A 126 -18.13 3.77 13.68
N ASP A 127 -17.23 4.73 13.87
CA ASP A 127 -17.55 6.12 14.17
C ASP A 127 -18.39 6.77 13.04
N ASN A 128 -18.30 6.25 11.81
CA ASN A 128 -18.99 6.77 10.63
C ASN A 128 -20.05 5.81 10.07
N GLU A 129 -20.42 4.74 10.79
CA GLU A 129 -21.28 3.67 10.28
C GLU A 129 -22.60 4.22 9.70
N LYS A 130 -23.24 5.13 10.44
CA LYS A 130 -24.50 5.74 10.00
C LYS A 130 -24.35 6.50 8.68
N ILE A 131 -23.23 7.21 8.47
CA ILE A 131 -22.99 7.95 7.23
C ILE A 131 -22.71 6.95 6.10
N LEU A 132 -21.82 5.98 6.34
CA LEU A 132 -21.47 4.94 5.37
C LEU A 132 -22.68 4.13 4.90
N ARG A 133 -23.61 3.80 5.80
CA ARG A 133 -24.84 3.06 5.44
C ARG A 133 -25.81 3.88 4.59
N ASN A 134 -25.82 5.20 4.70
CA ASN A 134 -26.82 6.07 4.06
C ASN A 134 -26.30 6.81 2.83
N THR A 135 -24.99 6.81 2.57
CA THR A 135 -24.41 7.44 1.38
C THR A 135 -24.74 6.63 0.12
N GLU A 136 -25.05 7.31 -0.99
CA GLU A 136 -25.30 6.65 -2.28
C GLU A 136 -24.00 6.39 -3.05
N ASN A 137 -23.05 7.32 -2.92
CA ASN A 137 -21.74 7.26 -3.54
C ASN A 137 -20.65 7.25 -2.45
N LEU A 138 -19.66 6.39 -2.60
CA LEU A 138 -18.48 6.35 -1.75
C LEU A 138 -17.22 6.50 -2.61
N ILE A 139 -16.46 7.57 -2.37
CA ILE A 139 -15.13 7.75 -2.92
C ILE A 139 -14.13 7.20 -1.90
N ILE A 140 -13.27 6.27 -2.29
CA ILE A 140 -12.22 5.70 -1.48
C ILE A 140 -10.88 6.18 -2.05
N ASP A 141 -10.26 7.16 -1.41
CA ASP A 141 -8.99 7.71 -1.87
C ASP A 141 -7.82 6.97 -1.24
N ILE A 142 -7.19 6.10 -2.01
CA ILE A 142 -5.99 5.36 -1.59
C ILE A 142 -4.72 5.91 -2.20
N ARG A 143 -4.74 7.05 -2.93
CA ARG A 143 -3.53 7.60 -3.54
C ARG A 143 -2.41 7.76 -2.53
N GLY A 144 -1.20 7.37 -2.92
CA GLY A 144 -0.05 7.35 -2.04
C GLY A 144 0.12 6.05 -1.22
N ASN A 145 -0.94 5.26 -1.02
CA ASN A 145 -0.92 4.12 -0.11
C ASN A 145 -0.05 2.98 -0.64
N THR A 146 1.14 2.80 -0.06
CA THR A 146 2.11 1.77 -0.46
C THR A 146 1.83 0.38 0.11
N GLY A 147 0.64 0.16 0.68
CA GLY A 147 0.21 -1.12 1.23
C GLY A 147 0.37 -1.22 2.75
N GLY A 148 0.61 -2.44 3.22
CA GLY A 148 0.60 -2.83 4.63
C GLY A 148 -0.20 -4.11 4.85
N ASN A 149 -1.06 -4.10 5.86
CA ASN A 149 -1.85 -5.26 6.27
C ASN A 149 -3.17 -5.37 5.47
N ALA A 150 -3.68 -6.58 5.26
CA ALA A 150 -4.98 -6.80 4.61
C ALA A 150 -6.19 -6.52 5.53
N ILE A 151 -6.25 -5.33 6.12
CA ILE A 151 -7.24 -4.93 7.14
C ILE A 151 -8.56 -4.37 6.58
N TYR A 152 -8.68 -4.29 5.26
CA TYR A 152 -9.75 -3.57 4.57
C TYR A 152 -11.06 -4.35 4.38
N PHE A 153 -11.12 -5.64 4.75
CA PHE A 153 -12.31 -6.47 4.54
C PHE A 153 -13.59 -5.94 5.22
N PRO A 154 -13.54 -5.34 6.42
CA PRO A 154 -14.72 -4.68 7.02
C PRO A 154 -15.27 -3.54 6.14
N LEU A 155 -14.41 -2.79 5.43
CA LEU A 155 -14.87 -1.79 4.48
C LEU A 155 -15.51 -2.45 3.24
N ILE A 156 -14.91 -3.53 2.73
CA ILE A 156 -15.47 -4.28 1.59
C ILE A 156 -16.88 -4.80 1.89
N ALA A 157 -17.16 -5.22 3.13
CA ALA A 157 -18.48 -5.70 3.54
C ALA A 157 -19.63 -4.71 3.24
N ALA A 158 -19.34 -3.40 3.23
CA ALA A 158 -20.32 -2.35 2.91
C ALA A 158 -20.84 -2.40 1.47
N TYR A 159 -20.07 -2.95 0.53
CA TYR A 159 -20.41 -3.04 -0.89
C TYR A 159 -20.22 -4.44 -1.48
N TYR A 160 -20.08 -5.46 -0.64
CA TYR A 160 -19.87 -6.86 -1.03
C TYR A 160 -21.14 -7.47 -1.67
N GLU A 161 -20.99 -8.03 -2.88
CA GLU A 161 -22.09 -8.65 -3.66
C GLU A 161 -21.88 -10.15 -3.89
N LYS A 162 -20.63 -10.63 -3.96
CA LYS A 162 -20.32 -12.05 -4.22
C LYS A 162 -18.98 -12.49 -3.62
N PRO A 163 -18.76 -13.79 -3.38
CA PRO A 163 -17.53 -14.33 -2.81
C PRO A 163 -16.26 -13.90 -3.55
N LEU A 164 -15.20 -13.66 -2.78
CA LEU A 164 -13.85 -13.50 -3.33
C LEU A 164 -13.28 -14.89 -3.61
N MET A 165 -13.03 -15.15 -4.88
CA MET A 165 -12.41 -16.38 -5.35
C MET A 165 -10.89 -16.19 -5.36
N ASN A 166 -10.17 -17.01 -4.60
CA ASN A 166 -8.71 -16.96 -4.57
C ASN A 166 -8.12 -17.89 -5.63
N GLU A 167 -7.07 -17.43 -6.30
CA GLU A 167 -6.31 -18.22 -7.26
C GLU A 167 -5.07 -18.84 -6.59
N VAL A 168 -4.57 -19.91 -7.18
CA VAL A 168 -3.31 -20.54 -6.78
C VAL A 168 -2.23 -20.10 -7.75
N GLY A 169 -1.11 -19.61 -7.23
CA GLY A 169 0.09 -19.30 -8.01
C GLY A 169 1.12 -20.42 -8.01
N TYR A 170 2.35 -20.06 -8.36
CA TYR A 170 3.51 -20.96 -8.32
C TYR A 170 4.45 -20.57 -7.19
N ALA A 171 5.13 -21.56 -6.62
CA ALA A 171 6.23 -21.38 -5.69
C ALA A 171 7.44 -22.20 -6.15
N VAL A 172 8.64 -21.73 -5.80
CA VAL A 172 9.87 -22.51 -5.98
C VAL A 172 10.11 -23.33 -4.71
N SER A 173 10.27 -24.64 -4.87
CA SER A 173 10.62 -25.52 -3.77
C SER A 173 12.13 -25.45 -3.50
N SER A 174 12.52 -24.80 -2.41
CA SER A 174 13.89 -24.69 -1.92
C SER A 174 13.92 -24.92 -0.41
N GLU A 175 15.09 -25.21 0.17
CA GLU A 175 15.24 -25.34 1.62
C GLU A 175 14.87 -24.04 2.36
N ASP A 176 15.23 -22.89 1.78
CA ASP A 176 14.90 -21.57 2.30
C ASP A 176 13.39 -21.32 2.31
N ASN A 177 12.69 -21.62 1.21
CA ASN A 177 11.24 -21.48 1.15
C ASN A 177 10.53 -22.50 2.05
N LEU A 178 11.03 -23.74 2.14
CA LEU A 178 10.48 -24.74 3.05
C LEU A 178 10.59 -24.25 4.50
N THR A 179 11.72 -23.66 4.87
CA THR A 179 11.94 -23.07 6.20
C THR A 179 10.99 -21.90 6.44
N TYR A 180 10.90 -20.98 5.48
CA TYR A 180 9.97 -19.85 5.53
C TYR A 180 8.53 -20.31 5.76
N PHE A 181 7.99 -21.20 4.90
CA PHE A 181 6.59 -21.62 5.00
C PHE A 181 6.29 -22.51 6.21
N LYS A 182 7.26 -23.25 6.74
CA LYS A 182 7.10 -23.97 8.02
C LYS A 182 6.81 -23.02 9.19
N ASN A 183 7.32 -21.79 9.16
CA ASN A 183 7.07 -20.80 10.22
C ASN A 183 5.63 -20.26 10.19
N TYR A 184 4.95 -20.32 9.04
CA TYR A 184 3.58 -19.83 8.87
C TYR A 184 2.54 -20.95 8.81
N SER A 185 2.94 -22.17 8.46
CA SER A 185 2.06 -23.32 8.41
C SER A 185 1.73 -23.82 9.81
N THR A 186 0.44 -23.96 10.10
CA THR A 186 -0.05 -24.61 11.31
C THR A 186 -0.20 -26.13 11.14
N GLY A 187 -0.21 -26.61 9.88
CA GLY A 187 -0.42 -28.00 9.51
C GLY A 187 -1.86 -28.50 9.75
N LYS A 188 -2.79 -27.62 10.12
CA LYS A 188 -4.14 -27.98 10.59
C LYS A 188 -5.22 -27.28 9.77
N GLY A 189 -6.39 -27.94 9.67
CA GLY A 189 -7.60 -27.35 9.07
C GLY A 189 -7.35 -26.78 7.67
N ASN A 190 -7.82 -25.55 7.46
CA ASN A 190 -7.72 -24.81 6.20
C ASN A 190 -6.44 -23.97 6.08
N ASP A 191 -5.34 -24.43 6.68
CA ASP A 191 -4.03 -23.78 6.57
C ASP A 191 -3.60 -23.69 5.08
N PRO A 192 -3.45 -22.47 4.52
CA PRO A 192 -3.13 -22.30 3.11
C PRO A 192 -1.74 -22.82 2.75
N TYR A 193 -0.85 -23.01 3.73
CA TYR A 193 0.54 -23.42 3.50
C TYR A 193 0.77 -24.93 3.66
N LYS A 194 -0.22 -25.68 4.16
CA LYS A 194 -0.06 -27.10 4.50
C LYS A 194 0.40 -27.94 3.30
N LEU A 195 -0.39 -27.92 2.21
CA LEU A 195 -0.09 -28.70 1.01
C LEU A 195 1.20 -28.23 0.34
N LEU A 196 1.47 -26.92 0.37
CA LEU A 196 2.71 -26.35 -0.13
C LEU A 196 3.94 -26.94 0.60
N VAL A 197 3.92 -26.94 1.94
CA VAL A 197 5.01 -27.48 2.75
C VAL A 197 5.18 -28.98 2.53
N GLU A 198 4.09 -29.75 2.38
CA GLU A 198 4.14 -31.17 2.04
C GLU A 198 4.80 -31.42 0.68
N ASN A 199 4.40 -30.66 -0.35
CA ASN A 199 4.97 -30.75 -1.70
C ASN A 199 6.44 -30.31 -1.75
N MET A 200 6.84 -29.31 -0.95
CA MET A 200 8.24 -28.86 -0.91
C MET A 200 9.19 -29.94 -0.36
N LYS A 201 8.74 -30.78 0.59
CA LYS A 201 9.56 -31.87 1.16
C LYS A 201 9.96 -32.94 0.14
N THR A 202 9.15 -33.16 -0.88
CA THR A 202 9.36 -34.21 -1.89
C THR A 202 9.73 -33.65 -3.27
N GLY A 203 9.72 -32.32 -3.43
CA GLY A 203 9.85 -31.63 -4.70
C GLY A 203 10.99 -30.63 -4.78
N ALA A 204 12.13 -30.87 -4.12
CA ALA A 204 13.27 -29.95 -4.11
C ALA A 204 13.70 -29.52 -5.54
N GLY A 205 13.93 -28.21 -5.73
CA GLY A 205 14.36 -27.62 -7.00
C GLY A 205 13.27 -27.46 -8.07
N LYS A 206 12.02 -27.82 -7.77
CA LYS A 206 10.89 -27.73 -8.72
C LYS A 206 10.05 -26.48 -8.52
N ILE A 207 9.40 -26.06 -9.60
CA ILE A 207 8.25 -25.16 -9.53
C ILE A 207 7.02 -26.00 -9.19
N ILE A 208 6.33 -25.64 -8.11
CA ILE A 208 5.16 -26.33 -7.59
C ILE A 208 4.01 -25.33 -7.39
N ASP A 209 2.81 -25.84 -7.16
CA ASP A 209 1.67 -25.00 -6.78
C ASP A 209 1.95 -24.29 -5.44
N GLY A 210 1.61 -23.00 -5.38
CA GLY A 210 1.79 -22.13 -4.22
C GLY A 210 0.76 -22.38 -3.11
N PRO A 211 0.65 -21.43 -2.15
CA PRO A 211 -0.35 -21.52 -1.08
C PRO A 211 -1.78 -21.56 -1.64
N VAL A 212 -2.66 -22.29 -0.97
CA VAL A 212 -4.07 -22.44 -1.34
C VAL A 212 -4.94 -21.69 -0.34
N PHE A 213 -5.24 -20.43 -0.63
CA PHE A 213 -6.12 -19.63 0.21
C PHE A 213 -7.59 -20.01 -0.02
N ALA A 214 -8.34 -20.16 1.06
CA ALA A 214 -9.78 -20.41 0.98
C ALA A 214 -10.50 -19.21 0.33
N ASN A 215 -11.56 -19.46 -0.42
CA ASN A 215 -12.43 -18.40 -0.89
C ASN A 215 -13.02 -17.66 0.31
N MET A 216 -13.19 -16.34 0.18
CA MET A 216 -13.68 -15.52 1.26
C MET A 216 -15.13 -15.13 1.02
N GLU A 217 -15.98 -15.53 1.96
CA GLU A 217 -17.37 -15.08 2.03
C GLU A 217 -17.51 -14.06 3.16
N LEU A 218 -18.03 -12.88 2.82
CA LEU A 218 -18.36 -11.85 3.79
C LEU A 218 -19.87 -11.77 4.00
N LYS A 219 -20.27 -11.34 5.19
CA LYS A 219 -21.66 -10.97 5.43
C LYS A 219 -21.92 -9.60 4.79
N SER A 220 -22.72 -9.59 3.73
CA SER A 220 -23.11 -8.34 3.07
C SER A 220 -23.85 -7.42 4.03
N GLU A 221 -23.50 -6.15 4.01
CA GLU A 221 -24.17 -5.13 4.80
C GLU A 221 -25.29 -4.44 4.02
N LYS A 222 -26.38 -4.09 4.72
CA LYS A 222 -27.41 -3.24 4.13
C LYS A 222 -26.92 -1.80 4.09
N THR A 223 -26.68 -1.30 2.87
CA THR A 223 -26.22 0.06 2.60
C THR A 223 -27.02 0.67 1.44
N ALA A 224 -27.08 2.00 1.38
CA ALA A 224 -27.63 2.76 0.27
C ALA A 224 -26.63 2.91 -0.90
N LEU A 225 -25.43 2.31 -0.79
CA LEU A 225 -24.37 2.42 -1.77
C LEU A 225 -24.81 1.89 -3.13
N LYS A 226 -24.76 2.77 -4.12
CA LYS A 226 -24.96 2.48 -5.55
C LYS A 226 -23.63 2.47 -6.29
N ARG A 227 -22.68 3.31 -5.90
CA ARG A 227 -21.38 3.48 -6.57
C ARG A 227 -20.24 3.60 -5.58
N VAL A 228 -19.15 2.91 -5.86
CA VAL A 228 -17.90 2.98 -5.10
C VAL A 228 -16.78 3.33 -6.06
N VAL A 229 -16.14 4.49 -5.89
CA VAL A 229 -14.99 4.88 -6.70
C VAL A 229 -13.72 4.73 -5.88
N ILE A 230 -12.77 3.91 -6.32
CA ILE A 230 -11.45 3.83 -5.70
C ILE A 230 -10.48 4.69 -6.51
N VAL A 231 -9.87 5.67 -5.87
CA VAL A 231 -8.93 6.61 -6.50
C VAL A 231 -7.49 6.14 -6.29
N THR A 232 -6.77 5.88 -7.38
CA THR A 232 -5.41 5.31 -7.37
C THR A 232 -4.35 6.23 -7.95
N ASP A 233 -3.10 6.01 -7.55
CA ASP A 233 -1.90 6.54 -8.20
C ASP A 233 -0.76 5.52 -8.26
N LYS A 234 0.35 5.90 -8.90
CA LYS A 234 1.56 5.05 -9.07
C LYS A 234 2.24 4.62 -7.77
N SER A 235 1.86 5.19 -6.63
CA SER A 235 2.39 4.81 -5.31
C SER A 235 1.63 3.63 -4.72
N ASN A 236 0.47 3.26 -5.29
CA ASN A 236 -0.30 2.13 -4.80
C ASN A 236 0.42 0.81 -5.01
N MET A 237 0.76 0.13 -3.92
CA MET A 237 1.58 -1.08 -3.94
C MET A 237 1.08 -2.09 -2.91
N SER A 238 1.44 -3.37 -3.07
CA SER A 238 1.20 -4.43 -2.08
C SER A 238 -0.28 -4.52 -1.69
N ALA A 239 -0.63 -4.48 -0.39
CA ALA A 239 -2.01 -4.59 0.08
C ALA A 239 -2.97 -3.53 -0.52
N ALA A 240 -2.46 -2.38 -1.00
CA ALA A 240 -3.29 -1.42 -1.72
C ALA A 240 -3.73 -1.94 -3.09
N GLU A 241 -2.84 -2.66 -3.80
CA GLU A 241 -3.20 -3.35 -5.05
C GLU A 241 -4.12 -4.55 -4.77
N SER A 242 -3.87 -5.30 -3.70
CA SER A 242 -4.80 -6.35 -3.25
C SER A 242 -6.19 -5.80 -2.96
N PHE A 243 -6.30 -4.64 -2.30
CA PHE A 243 -7.58 -3.98 -2.03
C PHE A 243 -8.33 -3.61 -3.32
N VAL A 244 -7.63 -3.09 -4.33
CA VAL A 244 -8.21 -2.78 -5.65
C VAL A 244 -8.74 -4.05 -6.31
N LEU A 245 -7.93 -5.11 -6.40
CA LEU A 245 -8.33 -6.38 -7.02
C LEU A 245 -9.49 -7.03 -6.26
N HIS A 246 -9.44 -7.09 -4.93
CA HIS A 246 -10.48 -7.69 -4.11
C HIS A 246 -11.79 -6.91 -4.25
N SER A 247 -11.75 -5.57 -4.19
CA SER A 247 -12.94 -4.73 -4.32
C SER A 247 -13.62 -4.91 -5.68
N LYS A 248 -12.83 -4.92 -6.76
CA LYS A 248 -13.34 -5.14 -8.13
C LYS A 248 -13.87 -6.56 -8.33
N ALA A 249 -13.24 -7.55 -7.69
CA ALA A 249 -13.67 -8.94 -7.79
C ALA A 249 -15.01 -9.21 -7.11
N VAL A 250 -15.33 -8.53 -6.01
CA VAL A 250 -16.51 -8.83 -5.17
C VAL A 250 -17.73 -7.95 -5.40
N SER A 251 -17.60 -6.87 -6.20
CA SER A 251 -18.67 -5.88 -6.37
C SER A 251 -18.67 -5.21 -7.74
N SER A 252 -19.82 -5.23 -8.39
CA SER A 252 -20.09 -4.50 -9.64
C SER A 252 -20.22 -2.99 -9.46
N LYS A 253 -20.36 -2.52 -8.21
CA LYS A 253 -20.47 -1.09 -7.87
C LYS A 253 -19.13 -0.35 -7.95
N VAL A 254 -18.02 -1.09 -8.03
CA VAL A 254 -16.67 -0.54 -7.93
C VAL A 254 -16.17 -0.05 -9.29
N THR A 255 -15.67 1.18 -9.33
CA THR A 255 -14.95 1.77 -10.47
C THR A 255 -13.61 2.30 -9.99
N ILE A 256 -12.53 1.94 -10.66
CA ILE A 256 -11.18 2.43 -10.36
C ILE A 256 -10.91 3.68 -11.20
N MET A 257 -10.56 4.79 -10.57
CA MET A 257 -10.24 6.04 -11.25
C MET A 257 -8.86 6.56 -10.84
N GLY A 258 -8.13 7.21 -11.75
CA GLY A 258 -6.85 7.86 -11.42
C GLY A 258 -5.72 7.45 -12.35
N GLU A 259 -4.58 7.10 -11.77
CA GLU A 259 -3.42 6.57 -12.50
C GLU A 259 -3.25 5.07 -12.23
N ASN A 260 -2.40 4.42 -13.03
CA ASN A 260 -2.00 3.05 -12.78
C ASN A 260 -1.36 2.93 -11.40
N THR A 261 -1.50 1.75 -10.77
CA THR A 261 -0.78 1.43 -9.53
C THR A 261 0.71 1.15 -9.79
N GLY A 262 1.45 0.83 -8.74
CA GLY A 262 2.90 0.63 -8.77
C GLY A 262 3.37 -0.70 -9.38
N GLY A 263 2.50 -1.71 -9.49
CA GLY A 263 2.80 -2.98 -10.15
C GLY A 263 3.77 -3.85 -9.36
N VAL A 264 3.39 -4.26 -8.15
CA VAL A 264 4.21 -5.18 -7.34
C VAL A 264 3.45 -6.42 -6.85
N ILE A 265 2.15 -6.52 -7.17
CA ILE A 265 1.27 -7.57 -6.64
C ILE A 265 1.50 -8.97 -7.22
N ASP A 266 2.16 -9.10 -8.38
CA ASP A 266 2.35 -10.38 -9.07
C ASP A 266 3.14 -11.40 -8.26
N TYR A 267 3.95 -10.93 -7.31
CA TYR A 267 4.84 -11.75 -6.50
C TYR A 267 4.65 -11.41 -5.03
N ASN A 268 4.28 -12.41 -4.24
CA ASN A 268 3.76 -12.22 -2.89
C ASN A 268 4.73 -12.73 -1.83
N ASN A 269 4.79 -11.96 -0.74
CA ASN A 269 5.69 -12.10 0.39
C ASN A 269 7.18 -12.14 0.01
N ILE A 270 8.04 -11.62 0.86
CA ILE A 270 9.48 -11.66 0.63
C ILE A 270 10.12 -12.55 1.68
N ASN A 271 10.79 -13.61 1.23
CA ASN A 271 11.70 -14.35 2.11
C ASN A 271 13.04 -13.61 2.12
N MET A 272 13.63 -13.46 3.31
CA MET A 272 14.91 -12.81 3.51
C MET A 272 15.90 -13.85 4.02
N VAL A 273 16.89 -14.20 3.21
CA VAL A 273 17.92 -15.19 3.55
C VAL A 273 19.22 -14.47 3.89
N SER A 274 19.82 -14.81 5.04
CA SER A 274 21.14 -14.32 5.41
C SER A 274 22.19 -14.89 4.45
N LEU A 275 23.01 -14.03 3.85
CA LEU A 275 24.14 -14.47 3.02
C LEU A 275 25.38 -14.87 3.86
N ASN A 276 25.21 -15.02 5.18
CA ASN A 276 26.22 -15.48 6.15
C ASN A 276 27.58 -14.76 6.02
N CYS A 277 27.55 -13.49 5.68
CA CYS A 277 28.71 -12.62 5.78
C CYS A 277 28.75 -12.08 7.22
N GLU A 278 29.40 -12.83 8.13
CA GLU A 278 29.39 -12.66 9.60
C GLU A 278 29.60 -11.22 10.09
N LYS A 279 30.24 -10.37 9.29
CA LYS A 279 30.56 -8.97 9.64
C LYS A 279 29.59 -7.91 9.09
N HIS A 280 28.77 -8.25 8.09
CA HIS A 280 28.06 -7.23 7.30
C HIS A 280 26.53 -7.33 7.34
N GLY A 281 25.96 -8.43 7.86
CA GLY A 281 24.50 -8.55 8.02
C GLY A 281 23.72 -8.38 6.72
N ILE A 282 24.22 -8.95 5.62
CA ILE A 282 23.64 -8.82 4.28
C ILE A 282 22.57 -9.91 4.10
N PHE A 283 21.38 -9.49 3.67
CA PHE A 283 20.27 -10.39 3.35
C PHE A 283 19.96 -10.34 1.85
N PHE A 284 19.62 -11.49 1.29
CA PHE A 284 19.03 -11.63 -0.04
C PHE A 284 17.51 -11.80 0.10
N GLY A 285 16.76 -10.85 -0.45
CA GLY A 285 15.30 -10.86 -0.46
C GLY A 285 14.76 -11.34 -1.81
N TYR A 286 13.86 -12.32 -1.81
CA TYR A 286 13.19 -12.78 -3.02
C TYR A 286 11.72 -13.15 -2.74
N PRO A 287 10.84 -13.03 -3.74
CA PRO A 287 9.43 -13.36 -3.55
C PRO A 287 9.18 -14.84 -3.38
N THR A 288 8.20 -15.19 -2.54
CA THR A 288 8.00 -16.60 -2.15
C THR A 288 7.05 -17.37 -3.07
N PHE A 289 6.04 -16.71 -3.64
CA PHE A 289 5.12 -17.30 -4.61
C PHE A 289 4.54 -16.23 -5.55
N THR A 290 4.03 -16.64 -6.71
CA THR A 290 3.31 -15.76 -7.65
C THR A 290 1.85 -15.58 -7.23
N PHE A 291 1.23 -14.47 -7.59
CA PHE A 291 -0.18 -14.19 -7.29
C PHE A 291 -1.12 -15.23 -7.90
N ASN A 292 -0.91 -15.56 -9.17
CA ASN A 292 -1.59 -16.64 -9.88
C ASN A 292 -0.65 -17.24 -10.95
N LYS A 293 -1.13 -18.24 -11.69
CA LYS A 293 -0.36 -18.94 -12.73
C LYS A 293 -0.18 -18.15 -14.04
N THR A 294 -0.95 -17.07 -14.22
CA THR A 294 -0.99 -16.30 -15.47
C THR A 294 -0.11 -15.04 -15.46
N ILE A 295 0.52 -14.70 -14.33
CA ILE A 295 1.29 -13.46 -14.17
C ILE A 295 2.42 -13.27 -15.22
N LEU A 296 2.94 -14.35 -15.83
CA LEU A 296 3.98 -14.25 -16.86
C LEU A 296 3.46 -13.65 -18.17
N THR A 297 2.16 -13.80 -18.44
CA THR A 297 1.51 -13.27 -19.65
C THR A 297 0.52 -12.15 -19.34
N ASN A 298 -0.06 -12.16 -18.14
CA ASN A 298 -1.11 -11.26 -17.68
C ASN A 298 -0.82 -10.68 -16.29
N GLY A 299 0.45 -10.40 -16.01
CA GLY A 299 0.90 -9.78 -14.77
C GLY A 299 0.81 -8.26 -14.78
N TYR A 300 0.79 -7.68 -13.59
CA TYR A 300 0.71 -6.25 -13.33
C TYR A 300 2.09 -5.58 -13.20
N ASN A 301 3.19 -6.32 -13.04
CA ASN A 301 4.53 -5.77 -12.78
C ASN A 301 5.00 -4.73 -13.82
N LYS A 302 4.57 -4.88 -15.08
CA LYS A 302 4.98 -3.97 -16.15
C LYS A 302 4.30 -2.61 -16.08
N THR A 303 3.04 -2.59 -15.62
CA THR A 303 2.15 -1.42 -15.81
C THR A 303 1.50 -0.92 -14.53
N GLY A 304 1.47 -1.73 -13.47
CA GLY A 304 0.44 -1.65 -12.44
C GLY A 304 -0.92 -2.12 -12.93
N ILE A 305 -1.87 -2.13 -12.01
CA ILE A 305 -3.30 -2.26 -12.29
C ILE A 305 -3.75 -0.99 -13.00
N LEU A 306 -4.32 -1.15 -14.20
CA LEU A 306 -4.89 -0.04 -14.97
C LEU A 306 -6.20 0.44 -14.32
N PRO A 307 -6.44 1.76 -14.22
CA PRO A 307 -7.73 2.27 -13.79
C PRO A 307 -8.78 2.00 -14.87
N ASP A 308 -10.05 1.89 -14.46
CA ASP A 308 -11.18 1.82 -15.39
C ASP A 308 -11.36 3.17 -16.10
N ILE A 309 -11.13 4.28 -15.38
CA ILE A 309 -11.13 5.65 -15.92
C ILE A 309 -9.86 6.37 -15.53
N LYS A 310 -9.00 6.65 -16.51
CA LYS A 310 -7.79 7.45 -16.28
C LYS A 310 -8.15 8.91 -16.02
N ILE A 311 -7.61 9.49 -14.95
CA ILE A 311 -7.71 10.93 -14.68
C ILE A 311 -6.44 11.60 -15.19
N ASP A 312 -6.56 12.70 -15.95
CA ASP A 312 -5.42 13.45 -16.46
C ASP A 312 -4.58 14.03 -15.30
N ASN A 313 -3.26 13.91 -15.38
CA ASN A 313 -2.33 14.39 -14.35
C ASN A 313 -2.33 15.93 -14.19
N LYS A 314 -2.94 16.67 -15.13
CA LYS A 314 -3.17 18.11 -15.03
C LYS A 314 -4.33 18.46 -14.09
N VAL A 315 -5.23 17.53 -13.79
CA VAL A 315 -6.33 17.73 -12.85
C VAL A 315 -5.76 17.93 -11.46
N GLN A 316 -5.92 19.13 -10.92
CA GLN A 316 -5.36 19.51 -9.62
C GLN A 316 -6.11 18.88 -8.45
N ASP A 317 -7.43 18.74 -8.57
CA ASP A 317 -8.28 18.15 -7.55
C ASP A 317 -9.02 16.93 -8.12
N LYS A 318 -8.37 15.77 -8.01
CA LYS A 318 -8.93 14.50 -8.49
C LYS A 318 -10.18 14.09 -7.72
N ILE A 319 -10.33 14.48 -6.45
CA ILE A 319 -11.52 14.13 -5.64
C ILE A 319 -12.72 14.96 -6.10
N LYS A 320 -12.52 16.26 -6.35
CA LYS A 320 -13.55 17.09 -6.97
C LYS A 320 -13.97 16.57 -8.34
N PHE A 321 -13.00 16.20 -9.19
CA PHE A 321 -13.28 15.59 -10.49
C PHE A 321 -14.17 14.33 -10.37
N VAL A 322 -13.83 13.42 -9.46
CA VAL A 322 -14.63 12.20 -9.20
C VAL A 322 -16.02 12.54 -8.66
N THR A 323 -16.12 13.52 -7.77
CA THR A 323 -17.40 13.97 -7.22
C THR A 323 -18.32 14.50 -8.33
N GLU A 324 -17.79 15.37 -9.20
CA GLU A 324 -18.53 15.91 -10.35
C GLU A 324 -18.92 14.84 -11.36
N TYR A 325 -18.09 13.80 -11.55
CA TYR A 325 -18.40 12.64 -12.38
C TYR A 325 -19.60 11.85 -11.83
N LEU A 326 -19.61 11.61 -10.51
CA LEU A 326 -20.68 10.88 -9.83
C LEU A 326 -22.01 11.64 -9.80
N GLN A 327 -21.99 12.97 -9.83
CA GLN A 327 -23.20 13.81 -9.89
C GLN A 327 -23.88 13.80 -11.27
N LYS A 328 -23.13 13.53 -12.34
CA LYS A 328 -23.64 13.50 -13.73
C LYS A 328 -24.13 12.13 -14.19
N SER A 329 -23.80 11.09 -13.44
CA SER A 329 -24.05 9.68 -13.78
C SER A 329 -25.29 9.15 -13.07
#